data_AF-A0A1A7KE74-F1
#
_entry.id   AF-A0A1A7KE74-F1
#
_cell.length_a   1.000
_cell.length_b   1.000
_cell.length_c   1.000
_cell.angle_alpha   90.00
_cell.angle_beta   90.00
_cell.angle_gamma   90.00
#
_symmetry.space_group_name_H-M   'P 1'
#
loop_
_entity.id
_entity.type
_entity.pdbx_description
1 polymer ?
#
loop_
_entity_poly.entity_id
_entity_poly.type
_entity_poly.pdbx_seq_one_letter_code
_entity_poly.pdbx_strand_id
1 'polypeptide(L)' 'MEIKISLDEYADVPFIKKLLSQIKGINHIEISENDKTYSWEEIENSEAFAKVIEKSRNQIKNGEYEEFSEELIDSIFNKK' A
#
# COMPACT_ATOMS: atom_id res chain seq x y z
N MET A 1 11.32 17.27 -20.81
CA MET A 1 12.57 17.14 -20.03
C MET A 1 12.17 16.65 -18.65
N GLU A 2 12.93 15.74 -18.07
CA GLU A 2 12.62 15.11 -16.79
C GLU A 2 13.82 15.29 -15.86
N ILE A 3 13.56 15.62 -14.58
CA ILE A 3 14.56 15.72 -13.53
C ILE A 3 14.13 14.79 -12.41
N LYS A 4 15.03 13.90 -11.97
CA LYS A 4 14.83 13.01 -10.83
C LYS A 4 15.68 13.49 -9.67
N ILE A 5 15.08 13.54 -8.48
CA ILE A 5 15.74 13.97 -7.23
C ILE A 5 15.55 12.83 -6.23
N SER A 6 16.65 12.31 -5.71
CA SER A 6 16.64 11.32 -4.61
C SER A 6 16.82 12.05 -3.29
N LEU A 7 15.94 11.79 -2.34
CA LEU A 7 15.91 12.38 -1.02
C LEU A 7 16.13 11.30 0.03
N ASP A 8 16.76 11.66 1.15
CA ASP A 8 16.89 10.77 2.30
C ASP A 8 15.68 10.89 3.25
N GLU A 9 15.67 10.07 4.31
CA GLU A 9 14.59 9.99 5.30
C GLU A 9 14.40 11.26 6.14
N TYR A 10 15.36 12.19 6.12
CA TYR A 10 15.31 13.45 6.89
C TYR A 10 14.88 14.63 6.02
N ALA A 11 14.62 14.41 4.74
CA ALA A 11 14.25 15.47 3.82
C ALA A 11 12.83 16.00 4.12
N ASP A 12 12.70 17.34 4.18
CA ASP A 12 11.41 18.02 4.26
C ASP A 12 10.72 18.02 2.88
N VAL A 13 10.12 16.88 2.54
CA VAL A 13 9.39 16.67 1.28
C VAL A 13 8.30 17.75 1.06
N PRO A 14 7.49 18.14 2.07
CA PRO A 14 6.52 19.24 1.93
C PRO A 14 7.16 20.56 1.49
N PHE A 15 8.29 20.94 2.11
CA PHE A 15 9.01 22.16 1.77
C PHE A 15 9.61 22.11 0.36
N ILE A 16 10.22 20.97 -0.01
CA ILE A 16 10.81 20.76 -1.34
C ILE A 16 9.72 20.84 -2.43
N LYS A 17 8.57 20.22 -2.20
CA LYS A 17 7.41 20.30 -3.12
C LYS A 17 6.96 21.74 -3.33
N LYS A 18 6.88 22.52 -2.24
CA LYS A 18 6.51 23.94 -2.28
C LYS A 18 7.51 24.77 -3.08
N LEU A 19 8.81 24.54 -2.88
CA LEU A 19 9.87 25.19 -3.65
C LEU A 19 9.74 24.89 -5.15
N LEU A 20 9.61 23.60 -5.52
CA LEU A 20 9.50 23.18 -6.91
C LEU A 20 8.24 23.77 -7.58
N SER A 21 7.11 23.85 -6.87
CA SER A 21 5.87 24.41 -7.42
C SER A 21 5.96 25.90 -7.81
N GLN A 22 6.93 26.63 -7.27
CA GLN A 22 7.12 28.05 -7.56
C GLN A 22 7.98 28.29 -8.82
N ILE A 23 8.65 27.26 -9.34
CA ILE A 23 9.55 27.39 -10.48
C ILE A 23 8.73 27.41 -11.77
N LYS A 24 8.80 28.53 -12.50
CA LYS A 24 8.15 28.68 -13.81
C LYS A 24 8.70 27.62 -14.79
N GLY A 25 7.81 26.80 -15.33
CA GLY A 25 8.14 25.72 -16.27
C GLY A 25 8.04 24.32 -15.66
N ILE A 26 7.89 24.20 -14.34
CA ILE A 26 7.50 22.93 -13.70
C ILE A 26 5.98 22.81 -13.80
N ASN A 27 5.52 21.80 -14.55
CA ASN A 27 4.11 21.52 -14.80
C ASN A 27 3.58 20.35 -13.97
N HIS A 28 4.46 19.47 -13.49
CA HIS A 28 4.10 18.27 -12.75
C HIS A 28 5.20 17.91 -11.74
N ILE A 29 4.80 17.53 -10.53
CA ILE A 29 5.69 17.05 -9.48
C ILE A 29 5.10 15.73 -8.98
N GLU A 30 5.86 14.65 -9.13
CA GLU A 30 5.49 13.30 -8.69
C GLU A 30 6.38 12.91 -7.50
N ILE A 31 5.75 12.44 -6.43
CA ILE A 31 6.44 11.87 -5.27
C ILE A 31 6.24 10.36 -5.35
N SER A 32 7.31 9.65 -5.70
CA SER A 32 7.34 8.20 -5.74
C SER A 32 7.70 7.68 -4.35
N GLU A 33 6.70 7.55 -3.48
CA GLU A 33 6.83 6.77 -2.25
C GLU A 33 6.77 5.28 -2.62
N ASN A 34 7.91 4.59 -2.52
CA ASN A 34 7.97 3.13 -2.63
C ASN A 34 7.27 2.44 -1.45
N ASP A 35 7.03 3.16 -0.35
CA ASP A 35 6.37 2.68 0.87
C ASP A 35 4.99 3.33 1.06
N LYS A 36 4.08 3.13 0.10
CA LYS A 36 2.67 3.44 0.36
C LYS A 36 2.16 2.55 1.49
N THR A 37 2.10 3.14 2.67
CA THR A 37 1.50 2.51 3.85
C THR A 37 0.01 2.79 3.79
N TYR A 38 -0.77 1.79 3.35
CA TYR A 38 -2.23 1.91 3.36
C TYR A 38 -2.75 1.90 4.81
N SER A 39 -3.66 2.80 5.14
CA SER A 39 -4.42 2.71 6.38
C SER A 39 -5.39 1.53 6.35
N TRP A 40 -5.77 1.01 7.52
CA TRP A 40 -6.79 -0.05 7.61
C TRP A 40 -8.13 0.39 7.03
N GLU A 41 -8.51 1.65 7.21
CA GLU A 41 -9.74 2.22 6.67
C GLU A 41 -9.72 2.22 5.13
N GLU A 42 -8.58 2.51 4.49
CA GLU A 42 -8.44 2.42 3.04
C GLU A 42 -8.53 0.97 2.53
N ILE A 43 -7.94 0.01 3.26
CA ILE A 43 -8.00 -1.40 2.91
C ILE A 43 -9.44 -1.93 3.03
N GLU A 44 -10.11 -1.64 4.15
CA GLU A 44 -11.46 -2.10 4.44
C GLU A 44 -12.48 -1.60 3.41
N ASN A 45 -12.34 -0.35 2.97
CA ASN A 45 -13.20 0.24 1.95
C ASN A 45 -12.82 -0.12 0.51
N SER A 46 -11.79 -0.95 0.31
CA SER A 46 -11.35 -1.35 -1.02
C SER A 46 -12.24 -2.45 -1.64
N GLU A 47 -12.46 -2.37 -2.95
CA GLU A 47 -13.20 -3.40 -3.71
C GLU A 47 -12.53 -4.78 -3.60
N ALA A 48 -11.19 -4.80 -3.56
CA ALA A 48 -10.42 -6.03 -3.41
C ALA A 48 -10.72 -6.73 -2.08
N PHE A 49 -10.75 -5.96 -0.98
CA PHE A 49 -11.12 -6.49 0.33
C PHE A 49 -12.55 -7.02 0.35
N ALA A 50 -13.50 -6.28 -0.22
CA ALA A 50 -14.90 -6.73 -0.33
C ALA A 50 -15.04 -8.09 -1.04
N LYS A 51 -14.32 -8.28 -2.16
CA LYS A 51 -14.29 -9.56 -2.90
C LYS A 51 -13.71 -10.72 -2.09
N VAL A 52 -12.65 -10.47 -1.33
CA VAL A 52 -12.04 -11.50 -0.46
C VAL A 52 -13.02 -11.94 0.63
N ILE A 53 -13.71 -10.99 1.27
CA ILE A 53 -14.71 -11.29 2.29
C ILE A 53 -15.91 -12.05 1.71
N GLU A 54 -16.40 -11.66 0.53
CA GLU A 54 -17.48 -12.37 -0.16
C GLU A 54 -17.08 -13.81 -0.50
N LYS A 55 -15.87 -14.01 -1.06
CA LYS A 55 -15.34 -15.34 -1.34
C LYS A 55 -15.27 -16.18 -0.07
N SER A 56 -14.74 -15.64 1.02
CA SER A 56 -14.64 -16.34 2.30
C SER A 56 -16.02 -16.79 2.84
N ARG A 57 -17.03 -15.91 2.76
CA ARG A 57 -18.41 -16.25 3.16
C ARG A 57 -19.00 -17.38 2.33
N ASN A 58 -18.76 -17.36 1.02
CA ASN A 58 -19.23 -18.41 0.12
C ASN A 58 -18.54 -19.76 0.40
N GLN A 59 -17.24 -19.75 0.66
CA GLN A 59 -16.48 -20.95 1.03
C GLN A 59 -17.05 -21.59 2.32
N ILE A 60 -17.29 -20.78 3.36
CA ILE A 60 -17.92 -21.24 4.61
C ILE A 60 -19.29 -21.85 4.34
N LYS A 61 -20.13 -21.17 3.54
CA LYS A 61 -21.48 -21.64 3.21
C LYS A 61 -21.47 -22.97 2.47
N ASN A 62 -20.48 -23.19 1.60
CA ASN A 62 -20.34 -24.40 0.80
C ASN A 62 -19.56 -25.51 1.52
N GLY A 63 -19.04 -25.25 2.73
CA GLY A 63 -18.16 -26.18 3.43
C GLY A 63 -16.80 -26.36 2.74
N GLU A 64 -16.38 -25.40 1.93
CA GLU A 64 -15.06 -25.37 1.30
C GLU A 64 -14.03 -24.88 2.32
N TYR A 65 -13.05 -25.72 2.62
CA TYR A 65 -11.90 -25.36 3.43
C TYR A 65 -10.63 -25.94 2.82
N GLU A 66 -9.53 -25.28 3.09
CA GLU A 66 -8.19 -25.73 2.73
C GLU A 66 -7.39 -25.85 4.03
N GLU A 67 -6.85 -27.04 4.29
CA GLU A 67 -5.98 -27.26 5.44
C GLU A 67 -4.56 -26.86 5.06
N PHE A 68 -4.01 -25.91 5.82
CA PHE A 68 -2.62 -25.50 5.70
C PHE A 68 -1.82 -26.10 6.87
N SER A 69 -0.55 -26.42 6.62
CA SER A 69 0.33 -26.89 7.70
C SER A 69 0.55 -25.79 8.74
N GLU A 70 0.72 -26.18 10.00
CA GLU A 70 1.10 -25.26 11.08
C GLU A 70 2.37 -24.48 10.71
N GLU A 71 3.37 -25.14 10.13
CA GLU A 71 4.60 -24.50 9.65
C GLU A 71 4.34 -23.39 8.62
N LEU A 72 3.38 -23.58 7.71
CA LEU A 72 3.03 -22.57 6.71
C LEU A 72 2.32 -21.38 7.37
N ILE A 73 1.36 -21.65 8.26
CA ILE A 73 0.65 -20.60 9.01
C ILE A 73 1.62 -19.78 9.86
N ASP A 74 2.54 -20.44 10.56
CA ASP A 74 3.56 -19.79 11.38
C ASP A 74 4.53 -18.96 10.53
N SER A 75 4.91 -19.45 9.33
CA SER A 75 5.76 -18.68 8.41
C SER A 75 5.10 -17.40 7.89
N ILE A 76 3.79 -17.43 7.65
CA ILE A 76 3.01 -16.31 7.12
C ILE A 76 2.70 -15.29 8.20
N PHE A 77 2.23 -15.77 9.36
CA PHE A 77 1.72 -14.90 10.42
C PHE A 77 2.73 -14.59 11.53
N ASN A 78 3.92 -15.20 11.47
CA ASN A 78 5.13 -14.90 12.25
C ASN A 78 4.83 -14.06 13.50
N LYS A 79 4.23 -14.68 14.52
CA LYS A 79 4.13 -14.08 15.85
C LYS A 79 5.55 -14.01 16.41
N LYS A 80 6.23 -12.88 16.18
CA LYS A 80 7.33 -12.48 17.07
C LYS A 80 6.81 -12.27 18.48
#